data_AF-A0A2N2ISS3-F1
#
_entry.id   AF-A0A2N2ISS3-F1
#
_cell.length_a   1.000
_cell.length_b   1.000
_cell.length_c   1.000
_cell.angle_alpha   90.00
_cell.angle_beta   90.00
_cell.angle_gamma   90.00
#
_symmetry.space_group_name_H-M   'P 1'
#
loop_
_entity.id
_entity.type
_entity.pdbx_description
1 polymer ?
#
loop_
_entity_poly.entity_id
_entity_poly.type
_entity_poly.pdbx_seq_one_letter_code
_entity_poly.pdbx_strand_id
1 'polypeptide(L)'
;MNSSRGFTLIEVLVSITLIAFMSFILYSTIRTTRAAQELSELRADQTQATAAALDMFVQDMNMAYLSLGEDTAAEFKRTFFRAQPDVGGMELTFSTMSHRPTRKNAHESDSCLVQYRLERDPEHRGLFQLIRRETRRLEAVDPLTMPAETRRIVDRVALFELWFFDATKDEWIDAWDTTTIDGQSGRLPQLVRVHLAVDVGTGHVVHFHSMARPHIMEALNLLPATGKVTSFGTSGQQGGQQGGQQGGSSRDRSPGGSSGGNTPRPIEIPRVQ
;
A
#
# COMPACT_ATOMS: atom_id res chain seq x y z
N MET A 1 82.11 -2.37 -27.80
CA MET A 1 81.86 -0.91 -27.90
C MET A 1 80.45 -0.73 -28.46
N ASN A 2 79.47 -0.42 -27.61
CA ASN A 2 78.09 -0.23 -28.08
C ASN A 2 77.94 1.20 -28.59
N SER A 3 77.63 1.31 -29.88
CA SER A 3 77.41 2.59 -30.56
C SER A 3 76.07 3.16 -30.08
N SER A 4 76.11 4.22 -29.27
CA SER A 4 74.93 5.00 -28.89
C SER A 4 74.41 5.75 -30.11
N ARG A 5 73.40 5.20 -30.78
CA ARG A 5 72.67 5.90 -31.85
C ARG A 5 71.68 6.88 -31.22
N GLY A 6 71.75 8.15 -31.62
CA GLY A 6 70.77 9.16 -31.22
C GLY A 6 69.42 8.95 -31.90
N PHE A 7 68.34 9.40 -31.27
CA PHE A 7 66.98 9.34 -31.81
C PHE A 7 66.84 10.20 -33.06
N THR A 8 66.09 9.71 -34.04
CA THR A 8 65.77 10.49 -35.24
C THR A 8 64.62 11.46 -34.96
N LEU A 9 64.60 12.61 -35.63
CA LEU A 9 63.52 13.60 -35.49
C LEU A 9 62.13 12.99 -35.76
N ILE A 10 62.06 12.08 -36.73
CA ILE A 10 60.82 11.39 -37.10
C ILE A 10 60.34 10.43 -36.00
N GLU A 11 61.25 9.78 -35.28
CA GLU A 11 60.92 8.86 -34.18
C GLU A 11 60.35 9.61 -32.97
N VAL A 12 60.89 10.79 -32.66
CA VAL A 12 60.33 11.68 -31.63
C VAL A 12 58.95 12.18 -32.03
N LEU A 13 58.76 12.56 -33.30
CA LEU A 13 57.47 13.03 -33.81
C LEU A 13 56.40 11.92 -33.73
N VAL A 14 56.73 10.71 -34.18
CA VAL A 14 55.84 9.54 -34.10
C VAL A 14 55.50 9.18 -32.64
N SER A 15 56.48 9.27 -31.74
CA SER A 15 56.24 8.98 -30.32
C SER A 15 55.24 9.98 -29.70
N ILE A 16 55.42 11.28 -29.98
CA ILE A 16 54.53 12.33 -29.46
C ILE A 16 53.13 12.21 -30.05
N THR A 17 52.99 11.86 -31.34
CA THR A 17 51.67 11.68 -31.96
C THR A 17 50.94 10.46 -31.38
N LEU A 18 51.64 9.36 -31.11
CA LEU A 18 51.04 8.18 -30.45
C LEU A 18 50.58 8.50 -29.03
N ILE A 19 51.40 9.21 -28.24
CA ILE A 19 51.03 9.63 -26.88
C ILE A 19 49.83 10.56 -26.91
N ALA A 20 49.79 11.54 -27.82
CA ALA A 20 48.66 12.46 -27.96
C ALA A 20 47.37 11.70 -28.32
N PHE A 21 47.43 10.75 -29.24
CA PHE A 21 46.27 9.93 -29.64
C PHE A 21 45.78 9.03 -28.50
N MET A 22 46.70 8.36 -27.80
CA MET A 22 46.38 7.56 -26.61
C MET A 22 45.74 8.42 -25.51
N SER A 23 46.29 9.61 -25.26
CA SER A 23 45.76 10.54 -24.27
C SER A 23 44.36 11.02 -24.64
N PHE A 24 44.11 11.27 -25.93
CA PHE A 24 42.79 11.64 -26.44
C PHE A 24 41.76 10.52 -26.23
N ILE A 25 42.10 9.27 -26.58
CA ILE A 25 41.22 8.11 -26.35
C ILE A 25 40.94 7.95 -24.85
N LEU A 26 41.98 7.95 -24.01
CA LEU A 26 41.85 7.81 -22.57
C LEU A 26 40.91 8.88 -21.99
N TYR A 27 41.10 10.14 -22.39
CA TYR A 27 40.27 11.24 -21.96
C TYR A 27 38.81 11.08 -22.41
N SER A 28 38.59 10.66 -23.66
CA SER A 28 37.25 10.36 -24.19
C SER A 28 36.58 9.25 -23.39
N THR A 29 37.26 8.13 -23.14
CA THR A 29 36.73 7.01 -22.35
C THR A 29 36.38 7.44 -20.94
N ILE A 30 37.23 8.20 -20.25
CA ILE A 30 36.95 8.68 -18.89
C ILE A 30 35.68 9.54 -18.86
N ARG A 31 35.48 10.44 -19.83
CA ARG A 31 34.28 11.27 -19.88
C ARG A 31 33.01 10.44 -20.12
N THR A 32 33.07 9.50 -21.06
CA THR A 32 31.94 8.61 -21.35
C THR A 32 31.59 7.73 -20.15
N THR A 33 32.59 7.16 -19.47
CA THR A 33 32.38 6.34 -18.28
C THR A 33 31.76 7.15 -17.14
N ARG A 34 32.23 8.37 -16.88
CA ARG A 34 31.65 9.23 -15.84
C ARG A 34 30.19 9.56 -16.11
N ALA A 35 29.86 9.97 -17.34
CA ALA A 35 28.48 10.26 -17.72
C ALA A 35 27.56 9.02 -17.60
N ALA A 36 28.08 7.83 -17.93
CA ALA A 36 27.35 6.57 -17.75
C ALA A 36 27.15 6.22 -16.27
N GLN A 37 28.14 6.48 -15.42
CA GLN A 37 28.05 6.28 -13.96
C GLN A 37 27.01 7.21 -13.34
N GLU A 38 27.06 8.51 -13.64
CA GLU A 38 26.10 9.50 -13.12
C GLU A 38 24.65 9.14 -13.49
N LEU A 39 24.42 8.71 -14.74
CA LEU A 39 23.09 8.25 -15.18
C LEU A 39 22.65 6.96 -14.48
N SER A 40 23.59 6.04 -14.22
CA SER A 40 23.31 4.80 -13.51
C SER A 40 22.98 5.06 -12.04
N GLU A 41 23.70 5.96 -11.38
CA GLU A 41 23.46 6.37 -9.99
C GLU A 41 22.08 7.00 -9.85
N LEU A 42 21.73 7.96 -10.72
CA LEU A 42 20.40 8.58 -10.72
C LEU A 42 19.26 7.55 -10.85
N ARG A 43 19.43 6.55 -11.73
CA ARG A 43 18.44 5.48 -11.92
C ARG A 43 18.36 4.56 -10.71
N ALA A 44 19.49 4.24 -10.09
CA ALA A 44 19.56 3.42 -8.89
C ALA A 44 18.85 4.12 -7.71
N ASP A 45 19.12 5.40 -7.50
CA ASP A 45 18.51 6.20 -6.44
C ASP A 45 16.98 6.25 -6.60
N GLN A 46 16.47 6.52 -7.81
CA GLN A 46 15.02 6.53 -8.04
C GLN A 46 14.38 5.16 -7.82
N THR A 47 15.06 4.10 -8.27
CA THR A 47 14.57 2.72 -8.11
C THR A 47 14.50 2.35 -6.63
N GLN A 48 15.53 2.69 -5.85
CA GLN A 48 15.57 2.44 -4.41
C GLN A 48 14.51 3.25 -3.66
N ALA A 49 14.32 4.53 -4.00
CA ALA A 49 13.26 5.37 -3.43
C ALA A 49 11.87 4.78 -3.72
N THR A 50 11.64 4.31 -4.93
CA THR A 50 10.37 3.67 -5.35
C THR A 50 10.12 2.37 -4.59
N ALA A 51 11.14 1.53 -4.44
CA ALA A 51 11.04 0.29 -3.66
C ALA A 51 10.71 0.59 -2.18
N ALA A 52 11.41 1.54 -1.55
CA ALA A 52 11.13 1.95 -0.18
C ALA A 52 9.71 2.51 0.01
N ALA A 53 9.19 3.24 -0.98
CA ALA A 53 7.82 3.73 -0.98
C ALA A 53 6.79 2.59 -1.05
N LEU A 54 7.06 1.56 -1.86
CA LEU A 54 6.21 0.37 -1.94
C LEU A 54 6.25 -0.46 -0.66
N ASP A 55 7.42 -0.63 -0.04
CA ASP A 55 7.54 -1.32 1.25
C ASP A 55 6.73 -0.60 2.33
N MET A 56 6.80 0.73 2.36
CA MET A 56 5.97 1.55 3.25
C MET A 56 4.47 1.37 2.97
N PHE A 57 4.06 1.38 1.69
CA PHE A 57 2.67 1.11 1.31
C PHE A 57 2.19 -0.27 1.78
N VAL A 58 2.99 -1.32 1.56
CA VAL A 58 2.67 -2.67 2.01
C VAL A 58 2.57 -2.74 3.53
N GLN A 59 3.48 -2.07 4.24
CA GLN A 59 3.46 -2.00 5.70
C GLN A 59 2.18 -1.33 6.20
N ASP A 60 1.82 -0.17 5.64
CA ASP A 60 0.59 0.54 6.00
C ASP A 60 -0.64 -0.33 5.73
N MET A 61 -0.71 -0.96 4.57
CA MET A 61 -1.81 -1.82 4.13
C MET A 61 -1.98 -3.08 5.00
N ASN A 62 -0.87 -3.73 5.40
CA ASN A 62 -0.94 -4.91 6.25
C ASN A 62 -1.50 -4.60 7.65
N MET A 63 -1.30 -3.36 8.13
CA MET A 63 -1.85 -2.85 9.40
C MET A 63 -3.20 -2.13 9.24
N ALA A 64 -3.81 -2.18 8.06
CA ALA A 64 -5.15 -1.66 7.85
C ALA A 64 -6.15 -2.35 8.77
N TYR A 65 -7.09 -1.58 9.31
CA TYR A 65 -8.12 -2.12 10.20
C TYR A 65 -9.40 -1.29 10.16
N LEU A 66 -10.50 -1.89 10.60
CA LEU A 66 -11.80 -1.24 10.82
C LEU A 66 -12.25 -1.46 12.26
N SER A 67 -12.94 -0.49 12.85
CA SER A 67 -13.51 -0.60 14.20
C SER A 67 -15.04 -0.57 14.14
N LEU A 68 -15.69 -1.43 14.91
CA LEU A 68 -17.13 -1.36 15.17
C LEU A 68 -17.46 -0.48 16.39
N GLY A 69 -16.46 -0.09 17.18
CA GLY A 69 -16.59 0.83 18.31
C GLY A 69 -16.66 2.30 17.87
N GLU A 70 -17.49 2.59 16.89
CA GLU A 70 -17.72 3.93 16.32
C GLU A 70 -19.12 4.41 16.70
N ASP A 71 -19.32 5.74 16.72
CA ASP A 71 -20.67 6.29 16.82
C ASP A 71 -21.38 6.11 15.47
N THR A 72 -22.42 5.28 15.46
CA THR A 72 -23.21 4.99 14.24
C THR A 72 -23.97 6.21 13.71
N ALA A 73 -24.16 7.24 14.55
CA ALA A 73 -24.83 8.48 14.17
C ALA A 73 -23.85 9.56 13.65
N ALA A 74 -22.55 9.34 13.76
CA ALA A 74 -21.55 10.28 13.25
C ALA A 74 -21.59 10.34 11.71
N GLU A 75 -21.53 11.55 11.16
CA GLU A 75 -21.45 11.79 9.72
C GLU A 75 -20.18 11.17 9.11
N PHE A 76 -19.06 11.29 9.83
CA PHE A 76 -17.77 10.73 9.45
C PHE A 76 -17.34 9.65 10.44
N LYS A 77 -17.07 8.45 9.94
CA LYS A 77 -16.47 7.36 10.73
C LYS A 77 -14.98 7.67 10.94
N ARG A 78 -14.44 7.41 12.14
CA ARG A 78 -12.98 7.51 12.35
C ARG A 78 -12.24 6.45 11.56
N THR A 79 -12.80 5.24 11.48
CA THR A 79 -12.20 4.12 10.76
C THR A 79 -12.93 3.79 9.46
N PHE A 80 -12.19 3.75 8.36
CA PHE A 80 -12.73 3.38 7.05
C PHE A 80 -11.64 2.93 6.08
N PHE A 81 -12.06 2.43 4.93
CA PHE A 81 -11.21 2.09 3.79
C PHE A 81 -11.96 2.48 2.52
N ARG A 82 -11.38 3.39 1.74
CA ARG A 82 -11.93 3.87 0.48
C ARG A 82 -10.84 3.94 -0.57
N ALA A 83 -11.04 3.24 -1.67
CA ALA A 83 -10.21 3.26 -2.85
C ALA A 83 -11.10 3.54 -4.07
N GLN A 84 -10.78 4.59 -4.81
CA GLN A 84 -11.53 5.02 -5.98
C GLN A 84 -10.59 5.59 -7.05
N PRO A 85 -10.93 5.45 -8.34
CA PRO A 85 -10.22 6.17 -9.39
C PRO A 85 -10.31 7.69 -9.19
N ASP A 86 -9.20 8.38 -9.41
CA ASP A 86 -9.05 9.84 -9.37
C ASP A 86 -8.26 10.34 -10.59
N VAL A 87 -8.04 11.65 -10.70
CA VAL A 87 -7.30 12.30 -11.77
C VAL A 87 -5.87 11.79 -11.83
N GLY A 88 -5.60 10.92 -12.81
CA GLY A 88 -4.26 10.41 -13.10
C GLY A 88 -3.95 9.03 -12.54
N GLY A 89 -4.81 8.46 -11.68
CA GLY A 89 -4.62 7.12 -11.11
C GLY A 89 -5.53 6.84 -9.93
N MET A 90 -5.11 5.95 -9.03
CA MET A 90 -5.88 5.58 -7.85
C MET A 90 -5.75 6.61 -6.71
N GLU A 91 -6.86 6.92 -6.04
CA GLU A 91 -6.87 7.54 -4.72
C GLU A 91 -7.28 6.48 -3.69
N LEU A 92 -6.48 6.32 -2.65
CA LEU A 92 -6.71 5.38 -1.56
C LEU A 92 -6.60 6.10 -0.23
N THR A 93 -7.63 6.02 0.60
CA THR A 93 -7.65 6.53 1.97
C THR A 93 -8.12 5.45 2.92
N PHE A 94 -7.35 5.14 3.95
CA PHE A 94 -7.71 4.09 4.90
C PHE A 94 -7.09 4.28 6.28
N SER A 95 -7.71 3.65 7.27
CA SER A 95 -7.23 3.62 8.65
C SER A 95 -6.25 2.48 8.87
N THR A 96 -5.14 2.79 9.55
CA THR A 96 -4.05 1.85 9.80
C THR A 96 -3.43 2.08 11.17
N MET A 97 -2.81 1.05 11.75
CA MET A 97 -2.05 1.14 13.01
C MET A 97 -0.55 1.36 12.77
N SER A 98 -0.17 1.94 11.63
CA SER A 98 1.23 2.09 11.23
C SER A 98 1.92 3.35 11.75
N HIS A 99 1.20 4.24 12.43
CA HIS A 99 1.75 5.50 12.92
C HIS A 99 2.85 5.25 13.95
N ARG A 100 3.94 6.02 13.84
CA ARG A 100 5.03 6.00 14.80
C ARG A 100 5.23 7.41 15.36
N PRO A 101 4.82 7.66 16.62
CA PRO A 101 5.04 8.95 17.26
C PRO A 101 6.52 9.30 17.32
N THR A 102 6.90 10.46 16.81
CA THR A 102 8.31 10.91 16.76
C THR A 102 8.73 11.71 17.99
N ARG A 103 7.77 12.23 18.76
CA ARG A 103 8.02 13.03 19.97
C ARG A 103 7.63 12.26 21.22
N LYS A 104 8.49 12.33 22.25
CA LYS A 104 8.20 11.77 23.57
C LYS A 104 6.99 12.48 24.18
N ASN A 105 6.02 11.70 24.69
CA ASN A 105 4.75 12.19 25.26
C ASN A 105 3.88 13.00 24.30
N ALA A 106 4.02 12.79 22.98
CA ALA A 106 3.01 13.28 22.05
C ALA A 106 1.66 12.63 22.38
N HIS A 107 0.59 13.41 22.29
CA HIS A 107 -0.77 12.88 22.39
C HIS A 107 -1.16 12.23 21.05
N GLU A 108 -0.38 11.26 20.60
CA GLU A 108 -0.50 10.57 19.31
C GLU A 108 -0.68 9.08 19.60
N SER A 109 -1.60 8.43 18.87
CA SER A 109 -1.78 6.96 18.93
C SER A 109 -0.98 6.34 17.79
N ASP A 110 -0.72 5.04 17.88
CA ASP A 110 -0.32 4.18 16.75
C ASP A 110 -1.32 4.17 15.58
N SER A 111 -2.57 4.57 15.83
CA SER A 111 -3.63 4.67 14.84
C SER A 111 -3.63 6.01 14.10
N CYS A 112 -3.67 5.93 12.77
CA CYS A 112 -3.77 7.07 11.87
C CYS A 112 -4.65 6.79 10.65
N LEU A 113 -4.94 7.86 9.92
CA LEU A 113 -5.51 7.80 8.58
C LEU A 113 -4.39 8.11 7.58
N VAL A 114 -4.20 7.22 6.61
CA VAL A 114 -3.26 7.43 5.51
C VAL A 114 -4.02 7.59 4.20
N GLN A 115 -3.54 8.50 3.36
CA GLN A 115 -4.06 8.77 2.03
C GLN A 115 -2.91 8.72 1.03
N TYR A 116 -3.07 7.90 -0.01
CA TYR A 116 -2.20 7.82 -1.16
C TYR A 116 -2.94 8.40 -2.36
N ARG A 117 -2.33 9.36 -3.04
CA ARG A 117 -2.90 9.96 -4.25
C ARG A 117 -1.79 10.46 -5.17
N LEU A 118 -2.15 10.61 -6.44
CA LEU A 118 -1.29 11.26 -7.42
C LEU A 118 -1.54 12.76 -7.44
N GLU A 119 -0.45 13.52 -7.57
CA GLU A 119 -0.48 14.94 -7.90
C GLU A 119 0.36 15.18 -9.16
N ARG A 120 0.07 16.25 -9.92
CA ARG A 120 0.89 16.58 -11.09
C ARG A 120 2.31 16.92 -10.65
N ASP A 121 3.30 16.34 -11.33
CA ASP A 121 4.71 16.64 -11.07
C ASP A 121 5.02 18.04 -11.64
N PRO A 122 5.46 19.01 -10.80
CA PRO A 122 5.76 20.37 -11.26
C PRO A 122 7.06 20.44 -12.09
N GLU A 123 7.97 19.48 -11.91
CA GLU A 123 9.26 19.41 -12.59
C GLU A 123 9.16 18.63 -13.91
N HIS A 124 8.24 17.65 -13.98
CA HIS A 124 8.10 16.74 -15.13
C HIS A 124 6.69 16.78 -15.73
N ARG A 125 6.54 17.50 -16.85
CA ARG A 125 5.25 17.59 -17.55
C ARG A 125 4.73 16.22 -17.99
N GLY A 126 3.46 15.96 -17.68
CA GLY A 126 2.78 14.73 -18.07
C GLY A 126 3.01 13.55 -17.11
N LEU A 127 3.86 13.73 -16.09
CA LEU A 127 4.05 12.77 -15.02
C LEU A 127 3.38 13.26 -13.73
N PHE A 128 3.29 12.36 -12.77
CA PHE A 128 2.74 12.58 -11.45
C PHE A 128 3.79 12.36 -10.36
N GLN A 129 3.49 12.84 -9.17
CA GLN A 129 4.19 12.51 -7.94
C GLN A 129 3.22 11.74 -7.04
N LEU A 130 3.69 10.64 -6.44
CA LEU A 130 2.91 9.91 -5.45
C LEU A 130 3.06 10.60 -4.10
N ILE A 131 1.93 11.03 -3.56
CA ILE A 131 1.85 11.71 -2.29
C ILE A 131 1.24 10.78 -1.26
N ARG A 132 1.86 10.74 -0.09
CA ARG A 132 1.31 10.12 1.12
C ARG A 132 0.98 11.20 2.13
N ARG A 133 -0.28 11.29 2.52
CA ARG A 133 -0.78 12.15 3.59
C ARG A 133 -1.14 11.29 4.80
N GLU A 134 -0.68 11.66 5.98
CA GLU A 134 -0.86 10.90 7.22
C GLU A 134 -1.36 11.81 8.33
N THR A 135 -2.49 11.45 8.96
CA THR A 135 -2.94 12.14 10.17
C THR A 135 -2.15 11.66 11.38
N ARG A 136 -2.03 12.52 12.40
CA ARG A 136 -1.40 12.12 13.68
C ARG A 136 -2.38 11.49 14.66
N ARG A 137 -3.67 11.69 14.41
CA ARG A 137 -4.79 11.24 15.26
C ARG A 137 -5.98 10.91 14.37
N LEU A 138 -6.74 9.89 14.75
CA LEU A 138 -8.06 9.64 14.19
C LEU A 138 -9.12 10.46 14.91
N GLU A 139 -9.94 11.17 14.14
CA GLU A 139 -11.07 11.96 14.63
C GLU A 139 -12.29 11.71 13.75
N ALA A 140 -13.49 11.86 14.31
CA ALA A 140 -14.76 11.66 13.60
C ALA A 140 -15.17 12.96 12.90
N VAL A 141 -14.29 13.49 12.05
CA VAL A 141 -14.47 14.74 11.29
C VAL A 141 -14.17 14.49 9.82
N ASP A 142 -14.40 15.48 8.96
CA ASP A 142 -14.10 15.35 7.53
C ASP A 142 -12.61 15.01 7.30
N PRO A 143 -12.30 13.84 6.70
CA PRO A 143 -10.93 13.41 6.37
C PRO A 143 -10.12 14.43 5.57
N LEU A 144 -10.76 15.26 4.76
CA LEU A 144 -10.07 16.27 3.94
C LEU A 144 -9.58 17.46 4.77
N THR A 145 -10.27 17.78 5.86
CA THR A 145 -9.93 18.91 6.73
C THR A 145 -9.00 18.55 7.89
N MET A 146 -8.87 17.25 8.19
CA MET A 146 -8.00 16.77 9.28
C MET A 146 -6.55 17.26 9.11
N PRO A 147 -5.91 17.75 10.19
CA PRO A 147 -4.49 18.04 10.17
C PRO A 147 -3.68 16.78 9.86
N ALA A 148 -2.86 16.86 8.81
CA ALA A 148 -2.07 15.74 8.35
C ALA A 148 -0.70 16.21 7.85
N GLU A 149 0.26 15.32 7.93
CA GLU A 149 1.57 15.49 7.33
C GLU A 149 1.54 14.92 5.91
N THR A 150 1.83 15.79 4.94
CA THR A 150 1.86 15.42 3.53
C THR A 150 3.29 15.31 3.06
N ARG A 151 3.65 14.18 2.47
CA ARG A 151 4.99 13.93 1.95
C ARG A 151 4.91 13.36 0.54
N ARG A 152 5.77 13.87 -0.32
CA ARG A 152 6.09 13.28 -1.61
C ARG A 152 6.97 12.05 -1.40
N ILE A 153 6.53 10.90 -1.87
CA ILE A 153 7.19 9.61 -1.61
C ILE A 153 7.85 9.04 -2.87
N VAL A 154 7.32 9.35 -4.05
CA VAL A 154 7.89 8.96 -5.35
C VAL A 154 7.62 10.06 -6.37
N ASP A 155 8.61 10.35 -7.20
CA ASP A 155 8.53 11.32 -8.30
C ASP A 155 8.40 10.62 -9.64
N ARG A 156 8.04 11.36 -10.70
CA ARG A 156 8.03 10.83 -12.07
C ARG A 156 7.19 9.56 -12.23
N VAL A 157 6.06 9.50 -11.53
CA VAL A 157 5.10 8.41 -11.57
C VAL A 157 4.28 8.52 -12.86
N ALA A 158 4.32 7.46 -13.64
CA ALA A 158 3.53 7.31 -14.86
C ALA A 158 2.21 6.57 -14.62
N LEU A 159 2.15 5.69 -13.62
CA LEU A 159 0.97 4.86 -13.31
C LEU A 159 0.92 4.52 -11.83
N PHE A 160 -0.27 4.59 -11.23
CA PHE A 160 -0.55 4.05 -9.90
C PHE A 160 -1.93 3.39 -9.91
N GLU A 161 -1.94 2.06 -9.96
CA GLU A 161 -3.15 1.23 -10.02
C GLU A 161 -3.18 0.25 -8.85
N LEU A 162 -4.39 0.03 -8.32
CA LEU A 162 -4.64 -0.93 -7.26
C LEU A 162 -5.76 -1.88 -7.68
N TRP A 163 -5.63 -3.15 -7.28
CA TRP A 163 -6.72 -4.12 -7.36
C TRP A 163 -6.94 -4.77 -6.01
N PHE A 164 -8.19 -5.05 -5.71
CA PHE A 164 -8.67 -5.56 -4.44
C PHE A 164 -9.37 -6.89 -4.65
N PHE A 165 -9.02 -7.91 -3.88
CA PHE A 165 -9.65 -9.22 -3.98
C PHE A 165 -10.86 -9.31 -3.04
N ASP A 166 -12.06 -9.47 -3.62
CA ASP A 166 -13.30 -9.73 -2.90
C ASP A 166 -13.56 -11.25 -2.82
N ALA A 167 -13.27 -11.84 -1.67
CA ALA A 167 -13.47 -13.27 -1.47
C ALA A 167 -14.94 -13.69 -1.35
N THR A 168 -15.87 -12.76 -1.19
CA THR A 168 -17.30 -13.12 -1.21
C THR A 168 -17.79 -13.44 -2.62
N LYS A 169 -17.14 -12.83 -3.62
CA LYS A 169 -17.46 -13.00 -5.04
C LYS A 169 -16.36 -13.73 -5.82
N ASP A 170 -15.22 -14.00 -5.18
CA ASP A 170 -14.03 -14.62 -5.77
C ASP A 170 -13.50 -13.85 -6.99
N GLU A 171 -13.46 -12.51 -6.89
CA GLU A 171 -13.09 -11.63 -8.00
C GLU A 171 -12.12 -10.52 -7.58
N TRP A 172 -11.39 -9.98 -8.56
CA TRP A 172 -10.60 -8.76 -8.40
C TRP A 172 -11.39 -7.56 -8.89
N ILE A 173 -11.48 -6.52 -8.07
CA ILE A 173 -12.13 -5.25 -8.39
C ILE A 173 -11.14 -4.10 -8.26
N ASP A 174 -11.41 -2.98 -8.93
CA ASP A 174 -10.56 -1.79 -9.02
C ASP A 174 -10.99 -0.65 -8.07
N ALA A 175 -12.04 -0.86 -7.28
CA ALA A 175 -12.49 0.06 -6.24
C ALA A 175 -12.92 -0.71 -4.98
N TRP A 176 -12.83 -0.07 -3.83
CA TRP A 176 -13.29 -0.64 -2.57
C TRP A 176 -13.81 0.47 -1.67
N ASP A 177 -15.00 0.33 -1.11
CA ASP A 177 -15.55 1.34 -0.19
C ASP A 177 -16.30 0.70 0.97
N THR A 178 -15.85 0.96 2.19
CA THR A 178 -16.47 0.45 3.42
C THR A 178 -17.44 1.45 4.06
N THR A 179 -17.53 2.66 3.50
CA THR A 179 -18.37 3.75 4.02
C THR A 179 -19.79 3.74 3.44
N THR A 180 -19.98 3.14 2.26
CA THR A 180 -21.28 3.04 1.59
C THR A 180 -22.04 1.79 1.99
N ILE A 181 -23.37 1.85 1.94
CA ILE A 181 -24.26 0.72 2.29
C ILE A 181 -24.14 -0.40 1.25
N ASP A 182 -24.09 -0.04 -0.04
CA ASP A 182 -24.00 -0.98 -1.16
C ASP A 182 -22.56 -1.47 -1.42
N GLY A 183 -21.59 -0.93 -0.68
CA GLY A 183 -20.18 -1.27 -0.79
C GLY A 183 -19.78 -2.50 0.06
N GLN A 184 -18.50 -2.56 0.41
CA GLN A 184 -17.91 -3.63 1.21
C GLN A 184 -17.93 -3.27 2.71
N SER A 185 -19.11 -2.85 3.20
CA SER A 185 -19.25 -2.36 4.58
C SER A 185 -18.77 -3.39 5.61
N GLY A 186 -17.95 -2.94 6.55
CA GLY A 186 -17.45 -3.77 7.67
C GLY A 186 -16.39 -4.80 7.31
N ARG A 187 -15.89 -4.85 6.06
CA ARG A 187 -14.82 -5.76 5.66
C ARG A 187 -13.71 -5.09 4.86
N LEU A 188 -12.47 -5.53 5.10
CA LEU A 188 -11.31 -5.14 4.31
C LEU A 188 -11.06 -6.13 3.16
N PRO A 189 -10.38 -5.70 2.08
CA PRO A 189 -9.97 -6.61 1.02
C PRO A 189 -8.98 -7.63 1.54
N GLN A 190 -9.04 -8.88 1.06
CA GLN A 190 -8.13 -9.93 1.55
C GLN A 190 -6.72 -9.77 1.01
N LEU A 191 -6.63 -9.34 -0.25
CA LEU A 191 -5.40 -9.10 -0.97
C LEU A 191 -5.53 -7.75 -1.68
N VAL A 192 -4.45 -7.00 -1.66
CA VAL A 192 -4.31 -5.77 -2.45
C VAL A 192 -3.11 -5.92 -3.34
N ARG A 193 -3.31 -5.80 -4.66
CA ARG A 193 -2.23 -5.70 -5.65
C ARG A 193 -1.97 -4.24 -5.92
N VAL A 194 -0.71 -3.87 -5.97
CA VAL A 194 -0.26 -2.54 -6.38
C VAL A 194 0.61 -2.65 -7.62
N HIS A 195 0.33 -1.80 -8.60
CA HIS A 195 1.16 -1.58 -9.77
C HIS A 195 1.55 -0.12 -9.84
N LEU A 196 2.85 0.12 -9.78
CA LEU A 196 3.44 1.44 -9.81
C LEU A 196 4.42 1.50 -10.98
N ALA A 197 4.25 2.45 -11.91
CA ALA A 197 5.19 2.68 -13.01
C ALA A 197 5.88 4.02 -12.82
N VAL A 198 7.22 4.04 -12.89
CA VAL A 198 8.04 5.23 -12.59
C VAL A 198 9.10 5.41 -13.67
N ASP A 199 9.27 6.63 -14.18
CA ASP A 199 10.43 6.98 -15.00
C ASP A 199 11.65 7.15 -14.09
N VAL A 200 12.56 6.17 -14.13
CA VAL A 200 13.79 6.19 -13.34
C VAL A 200 14.85 7.14 -13.90
N GLY A 201 14.65 7.67 -15.09
CA GLY A 201 15.51 8.66 -15.72
C GLY A 201 15.53 8.53 -17.22
N THR A 202 15.56 9.68 -17.91
CA THR A 202 15.70 9.78 -19.38
C THR A 202 14.56 9.08 -20.15
N GLY A 203 13.35 8.99 -19.59
CA GLY A 203 12.21 8.31 -20.20
C GLY A 203 12.20 6.80 -20.02
N HIS A 204 13.05 6.25 -19.16
CA HIS A 204 13.10 4.82 -18.89
C HIS A 204 12.09 4.46 -17.79
N VAL A 205 10.90 4.01 -18.20
CA VAL A 205 9.84 3.61 -17.28
C VAL A 205 10.08 2.19 -16.77
N VAL A 206 10.09 2.03 -15.45
CA VAL A 206 10.18 0.74 -14.77
C VAL A 206 8.87 0.47 -14.04
N HIS A 207 8.38 -0.76 -14.14
CA HIS A 207 7.16 -1.21 -13.47
C HIS A 207 7.50 -2.01 -12.23
N PHE A 208 6.84 -1.65 -11.13
CA PHE A 208 6.95 -2.31 -9.85
C PHE A 208 5.60 -2.91 -9.48
N HIS A 209 5.62 -4.16 -9.03
CA HIS A 209 4.43 -4.87 -8.59
C HIS A 209 4.65 -5.37 -7.17
N SER A 210 3.65 -5.19 -6.30
CA SER A 210 3.67 -5.78 -4.98
C SER A 210 2.27 -6.24 -4.58
N MET A 211 2.21 -7.03 -3.51
CA MET A 211 0.97 -7.53 -2.95
C MET A 211 0.99 -7.37 -1.43
N ALA A 212 -0.07 -6.79 -0.88
CA ALA A 212 -0.29 -6.65 0.54
C ALA A 212 -1.48 -7.50 1.00
N ARG A 213 -1.47 -7.86 2.28
CA ARG A 213 -2.50 -8.68 2.94
C ARG A 213 -2.90 -8.02 4.26
N PRO A 214 -3.98 -7.24 4.30
CA PRO A 214 -4.51 -6.73 5.56
C PRO A 214 -4.73 -7.87 6.56
N HIS A 215 -4.10 -7.79 7.73
CA HIS A 215 -4.14 -8.89 8.71
C HIS A 215 -5.47 -8.95 9.47
N ILE A 216 -6.14 -7.81 9.65
CA ILE A 216 -7.44 -7.71 10.31
C ILE A 216 -8.49 -7.53 9.22
N MET A 217 -9.11 -8.62 8.79
CA MET A 217 -10.00 -8.61 7.62
C MET A 217 -11.45 -8.25 7.98
N GLU A 218 -11.85 -8.61 9.21
CA GLU A 218 -13.15 -8.28 9.78
C GLU A 218 -13.01 -7.09 10.73
N ALA A 219 -14.06 -6.28 10.83
CA ALA A 219 -14.05 -5.14 11.73
C ALA A 219 -13.94 -5.57 13.20
N LEU A 220 -13.09 -4.87 13.94
CA LEU A 220 -12.80 -5.16 15.34
C LEU A 220 -13.98 -4.76 16.23
N ASN A 221 -14.56 -5.74 16.95
CA ASN A 221 -15.60 -5.49 17.94
C ASN A 221 -15.00 -5.41 19.35
N LEU A 222 -14.75 -4.20 19.85
CA LEU A 222 -14.25 -3.96 21.21
C LEU A 222 -15.35 -3.59 22.20
N LEU A 223 -16.63 -3.63 21.80
CA LEU A 223 -17.71 -3.41 22.73
C LEU A 223 -17.72 -4.57 23.74
N PRO A 224 -17.87 -4.29 25.05
CA PRO A 224 -17.97 -5.34 26.03
C PRO A 224 -19.10 -6.26 25.58
N ALA A 225 -18.78 -7.53 25.34
CA ALA A 225 -19.79 -8.55 25.17
C ALA A 225 -20.72 -8.36 26.35
N THR A 226 -21.96 -7.97 26.08
CA THR A 226 -22.97 -7.82 27.12
C THR A 226 -23.37 -9.24 27.53
N GLY A 227 -22.40 -9.98 28.06
CA GLY A 227 -22.63 -11.19 28.81
C GLY A 227 -23.45 -10.74 29.99
N LYS A 228 -24.67 -11.25 30.08
CA LYS A 228 -25.31 -11.39 31.39
C LYS A 228 -24.24 -11.94 32.31
N VAL A 229 -23.79 -11.12 33.26
CA VAL A 229 -23.03 -11.62 34.39
C VAL A 229 -23.98 -12.63 35.03
N THR A 230 -23.77 -13.92 34.76
CA THR A 230 -24.39 -14.97 35.54
C THR A 230 -23.84 -14.74 36.94
N SER A 231 -24.66 -14.15 37.80
CA SER A 231 -24.34 -14.07 39.22
C SER A 231 -23.96 -15.49 39.65
N PHE A 232 -22.76 -15.64 40.21
CA PHE A 232 -22.40 -16.86 40.92
C PHE A 232 -23.28 -16.90 42.16
N GLY A 233 -24.46 -17.51 42.01
CA GLY A 233 -25.35 -17.82 43.11
C GLY A 233 -24.66 -18.86 43.98
N THR A 234 -24.12 -18.43 45.11
CA THR A 234 -23.72 -19.31 46.21
C THR A 234 -24.93 -20.17 46.56
N SER A 235 -24.88 -21.45 46.22
CA SER A 235 -25.95 -22.40 46.52
C SER A 235 -25.97 -22.70 48.03
N GLY A 236 -26.68 -21.86 48.78
CA GLY A 236 -27.19 -22.16 50.10
C GLY A 236 -28.36 -23.13 49.98
N GLN A 237 -28.14 -24.33 50.48
CA GLN A 237 -29.11 -25.42 50.59
C GLN A 237 -30.23 -25.04 51.57
N GLN A 238 -31.49 -24.98 51.11
CA GLN A 238 -32.67 -25.15 51.97
C GLN A 238 -33.88 -25.62 51.14
N GLY A 239 -34.47 -26.73 51.60
CA GLY A 239 -35.53 -27.46 50.91
C GLY A 239 -36.92 -26.82 51.02
N GLY A 240 -37.79 -27.25 50.11
CA GLY A 240 -39.22 -26.95 50.11
C GLY A 240 -39.92 -27.69 48.97
N GLN A 241 -41.05 -28.33 49.28
CA GLN A 241 -41.67 -29.43 48.56
C GLN A 241 -42.86 -28.99 47.68
N GLN A 242 -43.13 -29.77 46.63
CA GLN A 242 -44.42 -30.07 45.95
C GLN A 242 -45.11 -29.06 44.98
N GLY A 243 -45.45 -29.60 43.78
CA GLY A 243 -46.83 -29.51 43.24
C GLY A 243 -47.03 -29.30 41.72
N GLY A 244 -47.27 -30.39 40.97
CA GLY A 244 -48.11 -30.55 39.72
C GLY A 244 -47.93 -29.61 38.51
N GLN A 245 -48.43 -29.83 37.28
CA GLN A 245 -48.90 -30.98 36.49
C GLN A 245 -49.08 -30.48 35.03
N GLN A 246 -48.73 -31.32 34.04
CA GLN A 246 -49.19 -31.38 32.63
C GLN A 246 -48.96 -30.24 31.60
N GLY A 247 -48.37 -30.64 30.46
CA GLY A 247 -49.07 -30.63 29.16
C GLY A 247 -48.56 -29.69 28.06
N GLY A 248 -48.25 -30.24 26.88
CA GLY A 248 -48.33 -29.49 25.60
C GLY A 248 -47.18 -29.69 24.61
N SER A 249 -47.42 -30.52 23.60
CA SER A 249 -46.57 -30.85 22.44
C SER A 249 -46.75 -29.94 21.22
N SER A 250 -45.73 -29.88 20.33
CA SER A 250 -45.74 -29.77 18.84
C SER A 250 -44.86 -28.62 18.30
N ARG A 251 -43.72 -28.88 17.65
CA ARG A 251 -43.44 -29.28 16.23
C ARG A 251 -43.41 -28.13 15.20
N ASP A 252 -42.17 -27.87 14.73
CA ASP A 252 -41.66 -27.60 13.38
C ASP A 252 -42.48 -26.83 12.32
N ARG A 253 -41.78 -25.91 11.63
CA ARG A 253 -41.48 -26.02 10.17
C ARG A 253 -40.61 -24.86 9.64
N SER A 254 -39.56 -25.21 8.90
CA SER A 254 -38.91 -24.41 7.83
C SER A 254 -39.29 -24.96 6.45
N PRO A 255 -39.16 -24.17 5.38
CA PRO A 255 -38.24 -24.49 4.27
C PRO A 255 -37.54 -23.21 3.74
N GLY A 256 -36.36 -23.19 3.10
CA GLY A 256 -35.73 -24.15 2.18
C GLY A 256 -35.92 -23.67 0.74
N GLY A 257 -34.91 -23.01 0.14
CA GLY A 257 -34.95 -22.55 -1.26
C GLY A 257 -33.56 -22.32 -1.86
N SER A 258 -33.19 -23.13 -2.86
CA SER A 258 -31.92 -23.11 -3.60
C SER A 258 -32.13 -22.67 -5.06
N SER A 259 -31.19 -21.90 -5.61
CA SER A 259 -31.02 -21.61 -7.05
C SER A 259 -29.58 -21.09 -7.21
N GLY A 260 -28.67 -21.59 -8.05
CA GLY A 260 -28.82 -22.22 -9.36
C GLY A 260 -28.39 -21.22 -10.45
N GLY A 261 -27.10 -20.97 -10.62
CA GLY A 261 -26.59 -19.96 -11.57
C GLY A 261 -25.17 -20.22 -12.08
N ASN A 262 -25.09 -20.41 -13.40
CA ASN A 262 -23.97 -20.78 -14.28
C ASN A 262 -22.67 -19.95 -14.11
N THR A 263 -21.52 -20.63 -13.99
CA THR A 263 -20.16 -20.05 -13.99
C THR A 263 -19.50 -20.06 -15.38
N PRO A 264 -18.85 -18.97 -15.85
CA PRO A 264 -17.88 -19.03 -16.95
C PRO A 264 -16.48 -19.36 -16.44
N ARG A 265 -15.68 -20.09 -17.25
CA ARG A 265 -14.36 -20.63 -16.86
C ARG A 265 -13.25 -19.56 -16.87
N PRO A 266 -12.22 -19.66 -15.99
CA PRO A 266 -11.10 -18.73 -15.96
C PRO A 266 -10.06 -18.98 -17.08
N ILE A 267 -9.41 -17.91 -17.53
CA ILE A 267 -8.27 -17.90 -18.46
C ILE A 267 -6.99 -18.12 -17.65
N GLU A 268 -6.20 -19.14 -18.02
CA GLU A 268 -4.90 -19.43 -17.41
C GLU A 268 -3.80 -18.47 -17.92
N ILE A 269 -3.00 -17.94 -16.98
CA ILE A 269 -1.78 -17.17 -17.27
C ILE A 269 -0.57 -18.03 -16.86
N PRO A 270 0.50 -18.13 -17.67
CA PRO A 270 1.57 -19.09 -17.44
C PRO A 270 2.45 -18.69 -16.25
N ARG A 271 2.85 -19.67 -15.43
CA ARG A 271 3.92 -19.48 -14.45
C ARG A 271 5.24 -19.30 -15.20
N VAL A 272 5.88 -18.16 -14.96
CA VAL A 272 7.26 -17.89 -15.36
C VAL A 272 8.17 -18.79 -14.51
N GLN A 273 9.04 -19.55 -15.18
CA GLN A 273 10.13 -20.34 -14.57
C GLN A 273 11.29 -19.44 -14.17
#